data_AF-A0A1G1YX16-F1
#
_entry.id   AF-A0A1G1YX16-F1
#
_cell.length_a   1.000
_cell.length_b   1.000
_cell.length_c   1.000
_cell.angle_alpha   90.00
_cell.angle_beta   90.00
_cell.angle_gamma   90.00
#
_symmetry.space_group_name_H-M   'P 1'
#
loop_
_entity.id
_entity.type
_entity.pdbx_description
1 polymer ?
#
loop_
_entity_poly.entity_id
_entity_poly.type
_entity_poly.pdbx_seq_one_letter_code
_entity_poly.pdbx_strand_id
1 'polypeptide(L)'
;MQLHTLQPTHKSRGKKRIGRGGKRGTYSGKGIKGQSSRAGRKIRPGTRDLIQQIPKLRGSRNIGPKKRSKKQRGAPKAKTETKAKAQ
;
A
#
# COMPACT_ATOMS: atom_id res chain seq x y z
N MET A 1 28.08 -26.25 -3.85
CA MET A 1 26.74 -26.54 -3.29
C MET A 1 25.98 -27.40 -4.29
N GLN A 2 25.33 -28.47 -3.84
CA GLN A 2 24.58 -29.38 -4.72
C GLN A 2 23.13 -28.91 -4.87
N LEU A 3 22.50 -29.12 -6.03
CA LEU A 3 21.13 -28.63 -6.27
C LEU A 3 20.10 -29.24 -5.32
N HIS A 4 20.29 -30.49 -4.94
CA HIS A 4 19.36 -31.19 -4.03
C HIS A 4 19.47 -30.74 -2.57
N THR A 5 20.50 -29.97 -2.21
CA THR A 5 20.68 -29.45 -0.84
C THR A 5 20.03 -28.06 -0.65
N LEU A 6 19.50 -27.46 -1.72
CA LEU A 6 18.89 -26.14 -1.66
C LEU A 6 17.47 -26.22 -1.10
N GLN A 7 17.24 -25.55 0.03
CA GLN A 7 15.92 -25.42 0.66
C GLN A 7 15.56 -23.94 0.88
N PRO A 8 14.29 -23.55 0.69
CA PRO A 8 13.86 -22.18 0.91
C PRO A 8 13.82 -21.85 2.41
N THR A 9 14.42 -20.73 2.81
CA THR A 9 14.43 -20.24 4.20
C THR A 9 13.08 -19.71 4.67
N HIS A 10 12.21 -19.30 3.74
CA HIS A 10 10.88 -18.78 4.01
C HIS A 10 9.81 -19.52 3.20
N LYS A 11 8.63 -19.71 3.79
CA LYS A 11 7.49 -20.34 3.11
C LYS A 11 7.00 -19.48 1.95
N SER A 12 6.93 -20.09 0.75
CA SER A 12 6.29 -19.46 -0.39
C SER A 12 4.79 -19.33 -0.14
N ARG A 13 4.21 -18.19 -0.52
CA ARG A 13 2.75 -18.01 -0.45
C ARG A 13 2.11 -18.75 -1.63
N GLY A 14 1.13 -19.60 -1.33
CA GLY A 14 0.37 -20.31 -2.34
C GLY A 14 -0.34 -19.35 -3.31
N LYS A 15 -0.41 -19.72 -4.58
CA LYS A 15 -1.11 -18.93 -5.60
C LYS A 15 -2.60 -18.84 -5.27
N LYS A 16 -3.16 -17.63 -5.28
CA LYS A 16 -4.61 -17.42 -5.12
C LYS A 16 -5.32 -17.87 -6.40
N ARG A 17 -5.98 -19.03 -6.37
CA ARG A 17 -6.85 -19.51 -7.47
C ARG A 17 -8.28 -18.98 -7.28
N ILE A 18 -8.50 -17.71 -7.60
CA ILE A 18 -9.83 -17.07 -7.55
C ILE A 18 -10.55 -17.29 -8.90
N GLY A 19 -11.83 -17.64 -8.89
CA GLY A 19 -12.64 -17.82 -10.12
C GLY A 19 -12.47 -19.17 -10.83
N ARG A 20 -11.94 -20.19 -10.13
CA ARG A 20 -11.78 -21.58 -10.61
C ARG A 20 -12.52 -22.51 -9.63
N GLY A 21 -13.86 -22.48 -9.65
CA GLY A 21 -14.72 -23.21 -8.69
C GLY A 21 -14.75 -22.63 -7.26
N GLY A 22 -15.77 -22.94 -6.48
CA GLY A 22 -15.94 -22.49 -5.08
C GLY A 22 -16.41 -21.04 -4.87
N LYS A 23 -15.96 -20.39 -3.79
CA LYS A 23 -16.43 -19.12 -3.18
C LYS A 23 -16.71 -17.93 -4.13
N ARG A 24 -16.11 -17.88 -5.32
CA ARG A 24 -16.29 -16.79 -6.31
C ARG A 24 -16.43 -17.31 -7.75
N GLY A 25 -16.87 -18.55 -7.94
CA GLY A 25 -16.92 -19.21 -9.25
C GLY A 25 -17.95 -18.63 -10.23
N THR A 26 -19.14 -18.26 -9.77
CA THR A 26 -20.28 -17.94 -10.65
C THR A 26 -20.24 -16.53 -11.23
N TYR A 27 -19.85 -15.53 -10.43
CA TYR A 27 -19.81 -14.11 -10.84
C TYR A 27 -18.40 -13.51 -10.74
N SER A 28 -17.36 -14.35 -10.68
CA SER A 28 -15.96 -13.94 -10.47
C SER A 28 -15.75 -13.00 -9.27
N GLY A 29 -16.67 -13.03 -8.30
CA GLY A 29 -16.67 -12.17 -7.09
C GLY A 29 -17.52 -10.90 -7.15
N LYS A 30 -18.17 -10.57 -8.28
CA LYS A 30 -19.01 -9.36 -8.40
C LYS A 30 -20.49 -9.55 -8.04
N GLY A 31 -20.98 -10.79 -7.99
CA GLY A 31 -22.36 -11.12 -7.58
C GLY A 31 -23.48 -10.77 -8.56
N ILE A 32 -23.18 -10.11 -9.68
CA ILE A 32 -24.17 -9.66 -10.66
C ILE A 32 -23.72 -9.93 -12.10
N LYS A 33 -24.69 -9.98 -13.02
CA LYS A 33 -24.49 -9.95 -14.48
C LYS A 33 -24.88 -8.56 -15.00
N GLY A 34 -24.27 -8.10 -16.09
CA GLY A 34 -24.64 -6.85 -16.77
C GLY A 34 -23.48 -5.87 -16.89
N GLN A 35 -23.79 -4.59 -17.13
CA GLN A 35 -22.76 -3.55 -17.29
C GLN A 35 -21.78 -3.59 -16.11
N SER A 36 -22.29 -3.60 -14.88
CA SER A 36 -21.47 -3.58 -13.67
C SER A 36 -20.56 -4.80 -13.44
N SER A 37 -20.71 -5.89 -14.19
CA SER A 37 -19.77 -7.01 -14.14
C SER A 37 -18.67 -6.93 -15.21
N ARG A 38 -18.98 -6.36 -16.38
CA ARG A 38 -18.11 -6.33 -17.56
C ARG A 38 -16.87 -5.43 -17.39
N ALA A 39 -15.79 -5.83 -18.04
CA ALA A 39 -14.57 -5.03 -18.17
C ALA A 39 -14.79 -3.88 -19.17
N GLY A 40 -14.01 -2.81 -19.05
CA GLY A 40 -14.03 -1.69 -20.00
C GLY A 40 -15.29 -0.81 -19.97
N ARG A 41 -16.25 -1.06 -19.08
CA ARG A 41 -17.44 -0.20 -18.96
C ARG A 41 -17.04 1.20 -18.46
N LYS A 42 -17.61 2.24 -19.06
CA LYS A 42 -17.42 3.62 -18.66
C LYS A 42 -18.68 4.15 -17.97
N ILE A 43 -18.95 3.68 -16.75
CA ILE A 43 -20.05 4.24 -15.94
C ILE A 43 -19.59 5.58 -15.37
N ARG A 44 -20.37 6.64 -15.61
CA ARG A 44 -20.12 7.97 -15.02
C ARG A 44 -20.19 7.85 -13.49
N PRO A 45 -19.14 8.22 -12.74
CA PRO A 45 -19.21 8.22 -11.29
C PRO A 45 -20.16 9.33 -10.82
N GLY A 46 -21.06 9.03 -9.87
CA GLY A 46 -22.01 10.01 -9.34
C GLY A 46 -21.34 11.21 -8.66
N THR A 47 -20.11 11.05 -8.18
CA THR A 47 -19.29 12.14 -7.65
C THR A 47 -18.99 13.24 -8.67
N ARG A 48 -19.10 12.94 -9.98
CA ARG A 48 -18.88 13.93 -11.03
C ARG A 48 -19.92 15.04 -10.99
N ASP A 49 -21.15 14.76 -10.59
CA ASP A 49 -22.22 15.76 -10.54
C ASP A 49 -21.97 16.75 -9.41
N LEU A 50 -21.54 16.24 -8.24
CA LEU A 50 -21.11 17.07 -7.11
C LEU A 50 -19.90 17.94 -7.49
N ILE A 51 -18.89 17.37 -8.15
CA ILE A 51 -17.69 18.11 -8.57
C ILE A 51 -18.03 19.20 -9.59
N GLN A 52 -19.00 18.96 -10.48
CA GLN A 52 -19.42 19.94 -11.48
C GLN A 52 -20.18 21.12 -10.88
N GLN A 53 -20.89 20.91 -9.78
CA GLN A 53 -21.57 21.98 -9.05
C GLN A 53 -20.60 22.86 -8.26
N ILE A 54 -19.49 22.31 -7.77
CA ILE A 54 -18.52 23.06 -6.97
C ILE A 54 -17.77 24.06 -7.86
N PRO A 55 -17.79 25.36 -7.54
CA PRO A 55 -17.02 26.34 -8.29
C PRO A 55 -15.52 26.04 -8.14
N LYS A 56 -14.75 26.24 -9.21
CA LYS A 56 -13.29 26.10 -9.18
C LYS A 56 -12.70 27.07 -8.16
N LEU A 57 -11.77 26.59 -7.35
CA LEU A 57 -10.96 27.46 -6.50
C LEU A 57 -10.16 28.40 -7.40
N ARG A 58 -10.32 29.72 -7.20
CA ARG A 58 -9.58 30.75 -7.92
C ARG A 58 -8.36 31.17 -7.09
N GLY A 59 -7.18 31.20 -7.71
CA GLY A 59 -5.90 31.56 -7.08
C GLY A 59 -5.15 30.41 -6.41
N SER A 60 -3.81 30.52 -6.31
CA SER A 60 -3.01 29.65 -5.45
C SER A 60 -2.91 30.26 -4.05
N ARG A 61 -3.14 29.46 -3.01
CA ARG A 61 -2.69 29.82 -1.67
C ARG A 61 -1.20 29.48 -1.65
N ASN A 62 -0.34 30.43 -2.03
CA ASN A 62 1.11 30.32 -1.85
C ASN A 62 1.41 30.25 -0.34
N ILE A 63 1.19 29.08 0.24
CA ILE A 63 1.60 28.77 1.60
C ILE A 63 3.10 28.51 1.50
N GLY A 64 3.89 29.57 1.68
CA GLY A 64 5.35 29.48 1.72
C GLY A 64 5.83 28.40 2.69
N PRO A 65 7.09 27.94 2.56
CA PRO A 65 7.59 26.80 3.34
C PRO A 65 7.41 27.07 4.83
N LYS A 66 6.53 26.30 5.49
CA LYS A 66 6.38 26.34 6.95
C LYS A 66 7.72 25.97 7.56
N LYS A 67 8.34 26.89 8.30
CA LYS A 67 9.59 26.66 9.02
C LYS A 67 9.39 25.43 9.93
N ARG A 68 10.08 24.32 9.61
CA ARG A 68 10.14 23.15 10.48
C ARG A 68 10.85 23.57 11.77
N SER A 69 10.15 23.61 12.90
CA SER A 69 10.81 23.75 14.19
C SER A 69 11.77 22.57 14.35
N LYS A 70 13.05 22.86 14.64
CA LYS A 70 14.07 21.83 14.84
C LYS A 70 13.69 21.02 16.08
N LYS A 71 13.19 19.80 15.90
CA LYS A 71 13.05 18.83 16.99
C LYS A 71 14.47 18.47 17.45
N GLN A 72 14.86 18.94 18.63
CA GLN A 72 16.14 18.60 19.26
C GLN A 72 16.23 17.06 19.31
N ARG A 73 17.12 16.46 18.52
CA ARG A 73 17.41 15.04 18.63
C ARG A 73 18.24 14.91 19.91
N GLY A 74 17.65 14.35 20.95
CA GLY A 74 18.35 14.03 22.19
C GLY A 74 19.63 13.26 21.85
N ALA A 75 20.74 13.68 22.46
CA ALA A 75 22.06 13.12 22.24
C ALA A 75 22.06 11.60 22.44
N PRO A 76 22.75 10.81 21.58
CA PRO A 76 22.97 9.41 21.88
C PRO A 76 23.90 9.31 23.10
N LYS A 77 23.41 8.73 24.20
CA LYS A 77 24.26 8.35 25.34
C LYS A 77 25.32 7.36 24.84
N ALA A 78 26.59 7.75 24.95
CA ALA A 78 27.72 6.89 24.65
C ALA A 78 27.63 5.60 25.47
N LYS A 79 27.64 4.45 24.79
CA LYS A 79 27.94 3.15 25.43
C LYS A 79 29.43 2.91 25.21
N THR A 80 30.26 3.26 26.18
CA THR A 80 31.66 2.83 26.21
C THR A 80 31.73 1.36 26.61
N GLU A 81 31.92 0.54 25.59
CA GLU A 81 32.86 -0.59 25.49
C GLU A 81 33.22 -1.38 26.76
N THR A 82 32.82 -2.65 26.72
CA THR A 82 33.47 -3.77 27.41
C THR A 82 34.92 -3.96 26.96
N LYS A 83 35.90 -3.86 27.87
CA LYS A 83 37.10 -4.73 27.92
C LYS A 83 37.97 -4.42 29.16
N ALA A 84 37.92 -5.30 30.15
CA ALA A 84 39.05 -5.51 31.06
C ALA A 84 39.01 -6.95 31.55
N LYS A 85 39.77 -7.81 30.86
CA LYS A 85 40.24 -9.11 31.32
C LYS A 85 41.75 -8.95 31.43
N ALA A 86 42.29 -8.86 32.65
CA ALA A 86 43.69 -9.13 33.00
C ALA A 86 43.91 -8.87 34.50
N GLN A 87 43.68 -9.89 35.32
CA GLN A 87 44.64 -10.53 36.24
C GLN A 87 43.87 -11.60 37.04
#